data_AF-A0A943UYR8-F1
#
_entry.id   AF-A0A943UYR8-F1
#
_cell.length_a   1.000
_cell.length_b   1.000
_cell.length_c   1.000
_cell.angle_alpha   90.00
_cell.angle_beta   90.00
_cell.angle_gamma   90.00
#
_symmetry.space_group_name_H-M   'P 1'
#
loop_
_entity.id
_entity.type
_entity.pdbx_description
1 polymer ?
#
loop_
_entity_poly.entity_id
_entity_poly.type
_entity_poly.pdbx_seq_one_letter_code
_entity_poly.pdbx_strand_id
1 'polypeptide(L)'
;MEKFITHTGIGVPLRRSNVDTDQIIPAVYLKRVTRTGFEDALFAAWRGDPDFVLNQDAYKNGSVLIAGPDFGTGSSREHAVWALKDYGFRVVLAPKFADIFRGNSGKQGLVTGIISQEDCESLWKLLEAEPGTEVTVACDAIVNGADMLPDSSLKDATSVAETYVIGDAAEPFNIAMAIRGGNDVGRAL
;
A
#
# COMPACT_ATOMS: atom_id res chain seq x y z
N MET A 1 2.89 -13.99 11.39
CA MET A 1 3.23 -12.88 10.48
C MET A 1 4.42 -12.16 11.10
N GLU A 2 5.47 -11.92 10.32
CA GLU A 2 6.59 -11.13 10.82
C GLU A 2 6.12 -9.69 11.06
N LYS A 3 6.63 -9.10 12.14
CA LYS A 3 6.28 -7.74 12.50
C LYS A 3 6.90 -6.79 11.48
N PHE A 4 6.08 -6.00 10.79
CA PHE A 4 6.56 -4.91 9.95
C PHE A 4 7.06 -3.78 10.86
N ILE A 5 8.33 -3.39 10.71
CA ILE A 5 8.96 -2.31 11.48
C ILE A 5 9.37 -1.20 10.52
N THR A 6 10.16 -1.54 9.52
CA THR A 6 10.58 -0.65 8.46
C THR A 6 10.72 -1.44 7.17
N HIS A 7 10.46 -0.80 6.04
CA HIS A 7 10.71 -1.34 4.71
C HIS A 7 11.24 -0.23 3.80
N THR A 8 12.37 -0.48 3.18
CA THR A 8 12.94 0.37 2.13
C THR A 8 12.90 -0.40 0.81
N GLY A 9 12.47 0.26 -0.25
CA GLY A 9 12.65 -0.27 -1.60
C GLY A 9 12.10 0.66 -2.67
N ILE A 10 12.32 0.28 -3.93
CA ILE A 10 11.97 1.10 -5.09
C ILE A 10 10.50 1.52 -5.06
N GLY A 11 10.28 2.84 -5.12
CA GLY A 11 8.98 3.47 -5.23
C GLY A 11 8.44 3.40 -6.65
N VAL A 12 7.15 3.05 -6.79
CA VAL A 12 6.48 2.94 -8.09
C VAL A 12 5.35 3.97 -8.18
N PRO A 13 5.43 4.95 -9.09
CA PRO A 13 4.36 5.93 -9.28
C PRO A 13 3.25 5.36 -10.19
N LEU A 14 2.12 4.96 -9.60
CA LEU A 14 0.92 4.56 -10.34
C LEU A 14 -0.11 5.69 -10.31
N ARG A 15 -0.06 6.58 -11.31
CA ARG A 15 -1.02 7.68 -11.51
C ARG A 15 -2.41 7.20 -11.98
N ARG A 16 -3.06 6.38 -11.16
CA ARG A 16 -4.41 5.85 -11.40
C ARG A 16 -5.23 5.96 -10.13
N SER A 17 -6.41 6.56 -10.25
CA SER A 17 -7.44 6.56 -9.22
C SER A 17 -8.46 5.45 -9.49
N ASN A 18 -9.23 5.10 -8.47
CA ASN A 18 -10.34 4.16 -8.56
C ASN A 18 -9.88 2.78 -9.09
N VAL A 19 -8.66 2.39 -8.71
CA VAL A 19 -8.08 1.12 -9.14
C VAL A 19 -8.87 -0.01 -8.50
N ASP A 20 -9.60 -0.77 -9.30
CA ASP A 20 -10.47 -1.83 -8.80
C ASP A 20 -9.75 -3.20 -8.72
N THR A 21 -10.38 -4.16 -8.05
CA THR A 21 -9.78 -5.50 -7.87
C THR A 21 -9.68 -6.33 -9.15
N ASP A 22 -10.46 -6.04 -10.20
CA ASP A 22 -10.29 -6.65 -11.53
C ASP A 22 -9.07 -6.08 -12.26
N GLN A 23 -8.77 -4.80 -12.06
CA GLN A 23 -7.58 -4.15 -12.61
C GLN A 23 -6.31 -4.64 -11.90
N ILE A 24 -6.34 -4.80 -10.57
CA ILE A 24 -5.23 -5.39 -9.82
C ILE A 24 -4.99 -6.84 -10.27
N ILE A 25 -6.06 -7.64 -10.37
CA ILE A 25 -5.99 -9.03 -10.85
C ILE A 25 -7.25 -9.39 -11.65
N PRO A 26 -7.13 -9.60 -12.98
CA PRO A 26 -8.28 -9.95 -13.81
C PRO A 26 -8.93 -11.27 -13.39
N ALA A 27 -10.27 -11.33 -13.47
CA ALA A 27 -11.05 -12.51 -13.06
C ALA A 27 -10.60 -13.85 -13.69
N VAL A 28 -10.00 -13.80 -14.89
CA VAL A 28 -9.49 -15.00 -15.58
C VAL A 28 -8.44 -15.77 -14.77
N TYR A 29 -7.68 -15.08 -13.90
CA TYR A 29 -6.64 -15.68 -13.06
C TYR A 29 -7.20 -16.32 -11.79
N LEU A 30 -8.44 -16.01 -11.40
CA LEU A 30 -9.08 -16.50 -10.16
C LEU A 30 -9.51 -17.98 -10.24
N LYS A 31 -9.28 -18.64 -11.38
CA LYS A 31 -9.48 -20.09 -11.54
C LYS A 31 -8.34 -20.91 -10.95
N ARG A 32 -7.20 -20.28 -10.63
CA ARG A 32 -6.06 -20.92 -9.96
C ARG A 32 -6.48 -21.29 -8.53
N VAL A 33 -6.15 -22.51 -8.11
CA VAL A 33 -6.45 -23.02 -6.76
C VAL A 33 -5.29 -22.85 -5.77
N THR A 34 -4.15 -22.34 -6.24
CA THR A 34 -2.99 -22.02 -5.40
C THR A 34 -3.20 -20.70 -4.66
N ARG A 35 -2.48 -20.51 -3.56
CA ARG A 35 -2.47 -19.26 -2.78
C ARG A 35 -1.29 -18.35 -3.12
N THR A 36 -0.45 -18.78 -4.06
CA THR A 36 0.77 -18.11 -4.52
C THR A 36 0.90 -18.29 -6.03
N GLY A 37 1.81 -17.53 -6.65
CA GLY A 37 2.09 -17.58 -8.09
C GLY A 37 1.16 -16.64 -8.87
N PHE A 38 0.87 -15.46 -8.33
CA PHE A 38 0.02 -14.43 -8.97
C PHE A 38 0.81 -13.19 -9.42
N GLU A 39 2.14 -13.21 -9.39
CA GLU A 39 3.01 -12.13 -9.85
C GLU A 39 2.82 -11.80 -11.34
N ASP A 40 2.50 -12.78 -12.18
CA ASP A 40 2.19 -12.58 -13.59
C ASP A 40 0.80 -11.96 -13.81
N ALA A 41 -0.12 -12.19 -12.86
CA ALA A 41 -1.48 -11.71 -12.91
C ALA A 41 -1.64 -10.25 -12.44
N LEU A 42 -0.68 -9.74 -11.65
CA LEU A 42 -0.72 -8.36 -11.15
C LEU A 42 -0.73 -7.37 -12.32
N PHE A 43 -1.79 -6.55 -12.39
CA PHE A 43 -2.02 -5.55 -13.42
C PHE A 43 -1.84 -6.09 -14.84
N ALA A 44 -2.16 -7.38 -15.08
CA ALA A 44 -1.84 -8.07 -16.33
C ALA A 44 -2.39 -7.36 -17.58
N ALA A 45 -3.59 -6.76 -17.50
CA ALA A 45 -4.17 -6.01 -18.60
C ALA A 45 -3.34 -4.74 -18.94
N TRP A 46 -2.81 -4.05 -17.92
CA TRP A 46 -1.98 -2.85 -18.11
C TRP A 46 -0.55 -3.19 -18.49
N ARG A 47 0.01 -4.29 -17.96
CA ARG A 47 1.33 -4.79 -18.32
C ARG A 47 1.43 -5.33 -19.76
N GLY A 48 0.30 -5.43 -20.48
CA GLY A 48 0.31 -5.63 -21.93
C GLY A 48 0.84 -4.42 -22.72
N ASP A 49 0.82 -3.23 -22.11
CA ASP A 49 1.45 -2.02 -22.65
C ASP A 49 2.94 -1.98 -22.25
N PRO A 50 3.89 -2.00 -23.21
CA PRO A 50 5.32 -1.91 -22.91
C PRO A 50 5.71 -0.68 -22.10
N ASP A 51 4.97 0.42 -22.22
CA ASP A 51 5.28 1.68 -21.55
C ASP A 51 4.71 1.76 -20.13
N PHE A 52 3.92 0.75 -19.71
CA PHE A 52 3.36 0.69 -18.36
C PHE A 52 4.46 0.70 -17.30
N VAL A 53 4.23 1.43 -16.20
CA VAL A 53 5.25 1.73 -15.19
C VAL A 53 5.99 0.48 -14.68
N LEU A 54 5.30 -0.64 -14.43
CA LEU A 54 5.93 -1.87 -13.94
C LEU A 54 6.76 -2.63 -14.98
N ASN A 55 6.64 -2.27 -16.26
CA ASN A 55 7.45 -2.85 -17.33
C ASN A 55 8.76 -2.08 -17.55
N GLN A 56 8.90 -0.89 -16.96
CA GLN A 56 10.13 -0.10 -17.06
C GLN A 56 11.18 -0.65 -16.09
N ASP A 57 12.44 -0.73 -16.54
CA ASP A 57 13.53 -1.35 -15.80
C ASP A 57 13.76 -0.75 -14.41
N ALA A 58 13.52 0.57 -14.26
CA ALA A 58 13.67 1.29 -13.01
C ALA A 58 12.63 0.89 -11.94
N TYR A 59 11.47 0.38 -12.34
CA TYR A 59 10.34 0.10 -11.42
C TYR A 59 9.95 -1.38 -11.37
N LYS A 60 10.49 -2.24 -12.26
CA LYS A 60 10.09 -3.65 -12.36
C LYS A 60 10.27 -4.45 -11.07
N ASN A 61 11.23 -4.07 -10.24
CA ASN A 61 11.50 -4.65 -8.92
C ASN A 61 10.96 -3.78 -7.76
N GLY A 62 10.01 -2.89 -8.07
CA GLY A 62 9.33 -2.03 -7.12
C GLY A 62 8.70 -2.80 -5.97
N SER A 63 8.80 -2.26 -4.75
CA SER A 63 8.20 -2.86 -3.55
C SER A 63 7.37 -1.89 -2.71
N VAL A 64 7.36 -0.60 -3.09
CA VAL A 64 6.50 0.44 -2.52
C VAL A 64 5.66 1.05 -3.65
N LEU A 65 4.35 0.79 -3.66
CA LEU A 65 3.44 1.32 -4.69
C LEU A 65 2.81 2.63 -4.22
N ILE A 66 2.89 3.70 -5.02
CA ILE A 66 2.22 4.97 -4.77
C ILE A 66 1.06 5.11 -5.75
N ALA A 67 -0.18 4.97 -5.26
CA ALA A 67 -1.39 4.95 -6.08
C ALA A 67 -2.34 6.12 -5.77
N GLY A 68 -3.25 6.40 -6.71
CA GLY A 68 -4.27 7.43 -6.55
C GLY A 68 -5.38 7.03 -5.56
N PRO A 69 -6.34 7.94 -5.28
CA PRO A 69 -7.44 7.67 -4.38
C PRO A 69 -8.33 6.51 -4.85
N ASP A 70 -9.07 5.95 -3.90
CA ASP A 70 -10.02 4.85 -4.09
C ASP A 70 -9.37 3.54 -4.61
N PHE A 71 -8.16 3.24 -4.13
CA PHE A 71 -7.42 2.03 -4.49
C PHE A 71 -8.02 0.76 -3.87
N GLY A 72 -8.08 -0.31 -4.65
CA GLY A 72 -8.63 -1.61 -4.26
C GLY A 72 -10.16 -1.66 -4.24
N THR A 73 -10.83 -0.75 -4.97
CA THR A 73 -12.30 -0.68 -5.02
C THR A 73 -12.93 -1.88 -5.75
N GLY A 74 -14.26 -1.98 -5.69
CA GLY A 74 -15.01 -3.04 -6.32
C GLY A 74 -15.14 -4.30 -5.47
N SER A 75 -15.07 -5.46 -6.11
CA SER A 75 -15.41 -6.73 -5.46
C SER A 75 -14.38 -7.19 -4.41
N SER A 76 -14.84 -7.84 -3.36
CA SER A 76 -13.98 -8.45 -2.34
C SER A 76 -13.14 -9.57 -2.96
N ARG A 77 -11.82 -9.34 -3.10
CA ARG A 77 -10.88 -10.33 -3.65
C ARG A 77 -9.58 -10.32 -2.86
N GLU A 78 -9.37 -11.37 -2.07
CA GLU A 78 -8.07 -11.60 -1.40
C GLU A 78 -6.93 -11.76 -2.41
N HIS A 79 -7.22 -12.31 -3.58
CA HIS A 79 -6.28 -12.49 -4.67
C HIS A 79 -5.61 -11.18 -5.14
N ALA A 80 -6.27 -10.02 -4.98
CA ALA A 80 -5.67 -8.73 -5.31
C ALA A 80 -4.47 -8.42 -4.39
N VAL A 81 -4.58 -8.78 -3.11
CA VAL A 81 -3.48 -8.67 -2.14
C VAL A 81 -2.40 -9.69 -2.43
N TRP A 82 -2.77 -10.93 -2.81
CA TRP A 82 -1.81 -11.96 -3.19
C TRP A 82 -0.97 -11.55 -4.40
N ALA A 83 -1.62 -11.05 -5.46
CA ALA A 83 -0.93 -10.59 -6.66
C ALA A 83 0.11 -9.49 -6.36
N LEU A 84 -0.26 -8.51 -5.54
CA LEU A 84 0.67 -7.46 -5.10
C LEU A 84 1.86 -8.04 -4.34
N LYS A 85 1.60 -8.94 -3.38
CA LYS A 85 2.63 -9.53 -2.53
C LYS A 85 3.57 -10.48 -3.28
N ASP A 86 3.01 -11.31 -4.13
CA ASP A 86 3.74 -12.28 -4.95
C ASP A 86 4.65 -11.55 -5.95
N TYR A 87 4.19 -10.41 -6.50
CA TYR A 87 5.03 -9.55 -7.33
C TYR A 87 6.22 -8.96 -6.56
N GLY A 88 6.06 -8.71 -5.26
CA GLY A 88 7.12 -8.18 -4.40
C GLY A 88 6.73 -6.95 -3.59
N PHE A 89 5.52 -6.41 -3.78
CA PHE A 89 5.07 -5.26 -2.99
C PHE A 89 4.96 -5.62 -1.50
N ARG A 90 5.46 -4.71 -0.67
CA ARG A 90 5.36 -4.74 0.79
C ARG A 90 4.50 -3.60 1.32
N VAL A 91 4.47 -2.49 0.58
CA VAL A 91 3.70 -1.30 0.93
C VAL A 91 2.91 -0.79 -0.27
N VAL A 92 1.68 -0.35 -0.03
CA VAL A 92 0.90 0.50 -0.93
C VAL A 92 0.55 1.79 -0.18
N LEU A 93 0.88 2.94 -0.75
CA LEU A 93 0.50 4.26 -0.26
C LEU A 93 -0.55 4.84 -1.21
N ALA A 94 -1.66 5.33 -0.67
CA ALA A 94 -2.70 6.00 -1.44
C ALA A 94 -3.51 6.97 -0.58
N PRO A 95 -4.12 8.02 -1.16
CA PRO A 95 -4.99 8.93 -0.40
C PRO A 95 -6.24 8.29 0.19
N LYS A 96 -6.71 7.20 -0.42
CA LYS A 96 -7.88 6.46 0.04
C LYS A 96 -7.86 5.03 -0.47
N PHE A 97 -8.29 4.09 0.37
CA PHE A 97 -8.47 2.68 0.04
C PHE A 97 -9.92 2.27 0.19
N ALA A 98 -10.33 1.22 -0.51
CA ALA A 98 -11.55 0.50 -0.18
C ALA A 98 -11.36 -0.31 1.11
N ASP A 99 -12.34 -0.26 2.01
CA ASP A 99 -12.24 -0.85 3.36
C ASP A 99 -11.96 -2.35 3.34
N ILE A 100 -12.60 -3.07 2.41
CA ILE A 100 -12.43 -4.52 2.26
C ILE A 100 -11.00 -4.85 1.82
N PHE A 101 -10.47 -4.14 0.82
CA PHE A 101 -9.10 -4.35 0.35
C PHE A 101 -8.08 -4.05 1.46
N ARG A 102 -8.28 -2.94 2.19
CA ARG A 102 -7.45 -2.56 3.33
C ARG A 102 -7.48 -3.62 4.44
N GLY A 103 -8.66 -4.12 4.79
CA GLY A 103 -8.83 -5.18 5.79
C GLY A 103 -8.15 -6.50 5.41
N ASN A 104 -8.22 -6.89 4.12
CA ASN A 104 -7.53 -8.07 3.61
C ASN A 104 -6.01 -7.88 3.60
N SER A 105 -5.54 -6.69 3.24
CA SER A 105 -4.10 -6.35 3.19
C SER A 105 -3.43 -6.55 4.54
N GLY A 106 -4.00 -5.99 5.61
CA GLY A 106 -3.46 -6.13 6.96
C GLY A 106 -3.41 -7.58 7.46
N LYS A 107 -4.44 -8.39 7.15
CA LYS A 107 -4.49 -9.83 7.51
C LYS A 107 -3.45 -10.67 6.78
N GLN A 108 -2.89 -10.17 5.69
CA GLN A 108 -2.00 -10.92 4.82
C GLN A 108 -0.59 -10.33 4.76
N GLY A 109 -0.30 -9.26 5.51
CA GLY A 109 1.04 -8.68 5.62
C GLY A 109 1.42 -7.79 4.44
N LEU A 110 0.44 -7.11 3.84
CA LEU A 110 0.64 -5.97 2.94
C LEU A 110 0.30 -4.70 3.72
N VAL A 111 1.23 -3.75 3.79
CA VAL A 111 1.01 -2.47 4.47
C VAL A 111 0.26 -1.52 3.55
N THR A 112 -0.81 -0.91 4.06
CA THR A 112 -1.57 0.15 3.36
C THR A 112 -1.46 1.46 4.15
N GLY A 113 -0.70 2.43 3.63
CA GLY A 113 -0.51 3.74 4.26
C GLY A 113 -1.37 4.82 3.60
N ILE A 114 -2.12 5.58 4.40
CA ILE A 114 -2.97 6.66 3.90
C ILE A 114 -2.18 7.98 3.91
N ILE A 115 -1.72 8.41 2.75
CA ILE A 115 -1.02 9.69 2.53
C ILE A 115 -2.01 10.81 2.18
N SER A 116 -1.63 12.08 2.27
CA SER A 116 -2.45 13.14 1.68
C SER A 116 -2.40 13.09 0.15
N GLN A 117 -3.38 13.72 -0.52
CA GLN A 117 -3.34 13.85 -1.98
C GLN A 117 -2.11 14.66 -2.43
N GLU A 118 -1.71 15.68 -1.66
CA GLU A 118 -0.54 16.52 -1.93
C GLU A 118 0.77 15.72 -1.82
N ASP A 119 0.91 14.88 -0.79
CA ASP A 119 2.06 13.99 -0.63
C ASP A 119 2.13 12.97 -1.75
N CYS A 120 0.97 12.43 -2.17
CA CYS A 120 0.88 11.50 -3.29
C CYS A 120 1.40 12.14 -4.59
N GLU A 121 0.98 13.37 -4.88
CA GLU A 121 1.45 14.12 -6.05
C GLU A 121 2.93 14.47 -5.98
N SER A 122 3.42 14.82 -4.78
CA SER A 122 4.83 15.13 -4.54
C SER A 122 5.72 13.89 -4.74
N LEU A 123 5.29 12.75 -4.21
CA LEU A 123 5.93 11.45 -4.41
C LEU A 123 5.96 11.05 -5.89
N TRP A 124 4.85 11.21 -6.62
CA TRP A 124 4.83 10.92 -8.05
C TRP A 124 5.83 11.77 -8.82
N LYS A 125 5.88 13.09 -8.58
CA LYS A 125 6.84 13.98 -9.24
C LYS A 125 8.28 13.58 -8.95
N LEU A 126 8.59 13.23 -7.70
CA LEU A 126 9.92 12.81 -7.28
C LEU A 126 10.34 11.50 -7.96
N LEU A 127 9.49 10.47 -7.90
CA LEU A 127 9.79 9.16 -8.48
C LEU A 127 9.90 9.20 -10.01
N GLU A 128 9.15 10.09 -10.67
CA GLU A 128 9.23 10.27 -12.12
C GLU A 128 10.46 11.08 -12.55
N ALA A 129 10.88 12.06 -11.73
CA ALA A 129 12.11 12.82 -11.98
C ALA A 129 13.36 11.95 -11.77
N GLU A 130 13.31 11.03 -10.80
CA GLU A 130 14.40 10.13 -10.43
C GLU A 130 13.90 8.67 -10.37
N PRO A 131 13.74 8.00 -11.52
CA PRO A 131 13.30 6.61 -11.56
C PRO A 131 14.27 5.67 -10.83
N GLY A 132 13.72 4.76 -10.01
CA GLY A 132 14.50 3.82 -9.20
C GLY A 132 14.78 4.32 -7.78
N THR A 133 14.35 5.53 -7.42
CA THR A 133 14.45 6.04 -6.06
C THR A 133 13.72 5.14 -5.06
N GLU A 134 14.40 4.89 -3.93
CA GLU A 134 13.86 4.09 -2.85
C GLU A 134 12.99 4.93 -1.92
N VAL A 135 11.91 4.33 -1.44
CA VAL A 135 11.02 4.91 -0.44
C VAL A 135 11.13 4.08 0.83
N THR A 136 11.35 4.75 1.96
CA THR A 136 11.39 4.10 3.27
C THR A 136 10.09 4.35 4.02
N VAL A 137 9.48 3.28 4.50
CA VAL A 137 8.23 3.33 5.27
C VAL A 137 8.46 2.68 6.61
N ALA A 138 8.28 3.44 7.69
CA ALA A 138 8.51 2.98 9.05
C ALA A 138 7.23 3.05 9.89
N CYS A 139 7.02 2.03 10.72
CA CYS A 139 5.99 2.05 11.76
C CYS A 139 6.65 2.38 13.09
N ASP A 140 6.42 3.58 13.62
CA ASP A 140 6.86 3.94 14.96
C ASP A 140 5.94 3.33 16.02
N ALA A 141 6.52 2.39 16.75
CA ALA A 141 6.03 1.76 17.99
C ALA A 141 4.79 0.84 17.92
N ILE A 142 4.89 -0.18 18.78
CA ILE A 142 3.92 -1.23 19.02
C ILE A 142 2.95 -0.75 20.09
N VAL A 143 1.63 -0.82 19.86
CA VAL A 143 0.70 -1.02 20.97
C VAL A 143 0.67 -2.52 21.25
N ASN A 144 1.55 -2.99 22.14
CA ASN A 144 1.49 -4.37 22.63
C ASN A 144 0.28 -4.50 23.56
N GLY A 145 -0.67 -5.37 23.20
CA GLY A 145 -1.79 -5.77 24.04
C GLY A 145 -1.38 -6.68 25.21
N ALA A 146 -0.46 -6.22 26.06
CA ALA A 146 -0.07 -6.91 27.29
C ALA A 146 -0.16 -6.04 28.57
N ASP A 147 -0.39 -4.72 28.45
CA ASP A 147 -0.86 -3.91 29.58
C ASP A 147 -2.37 -3.70 29.47
N MET A 148 -3.12 -4.74 29.83
CA MET A 148 -4.55 -4.67 30.11
C MET A 148 -4.75 -4.57 31.62
N LEU A 149 -5.25 -3.42 32.09
CA LEU A 149 -6.13 -3.29 33.25
C LEU A 149 -7.23 -2.28 32.92
N PRO A 150 -8.44 -2.41 33.49
CA PRO A 150 -9.58 -2.98 32.78
C PRO A 150 -10.53 -1.88 32.32
N ASP A 151 -10.58 -1.64 31.02
CA ASP A 151 -11.78 -1.09 30.42
C ASP A 151 -12.12 -1.93 29.18
N SER A 152 -13.21 -2.67 29.28
CA SER A 152 -13.73 -3.59 28.28
C SER A 152 -14.35 -2.90 27.05
N SER A 153 -13.97 -1.65 26.75
CA SER A 153 -14.60 -0.84 25.70
C SER A 153 -13.71 -0.50 24.49
N LEU A 154 -12.43 -0.87 24.46
CA LEU A 154 -11.56 -0.60 23.31
C LEU A 154 -11.11 -1.90 22.63
N LYS A 155 -11.92 -2.37 21.68
CA LYS A 155 -11.48 -3.25 20.60
C LYS A 155 -11.18 -2.32 19.43
N ASP A 156 -9.91 -2.06 19.13
CA ASP A 156 -9.38 -1.71 17.80
C ASP A 156 -7.92 -1.25 17.94
N ALA A 157 -6.98 -2.07 17.46
CA ALA A 157 -5.56 -1.72 17.43
C ALA A 157 -5.28 -0.77 16.26
N THR A 158 -4.74 0.42 16.54
CA THR A 158 -4.30 1.39 15.53
C THR A 158 -2.77 1.39 15.49
N SER A 159 -2.18 1.21 14.30
CA SER A 159 -0.74 1.39 14.06
C SER A 159 -0.51 2.72 13.34
N VAL A 160 0.39 3.57 13.84
CA VAL A 160 0.83 4.81 13.20
C VAL A 160 2.08 4.49 12.37
N ALA A 161 2.14 4.91 11.10
CA ALA A 161 3.33 4.76 10.28
C ALA A 161 3.70 6.12 9.70
N GLU A 162 4.89 6.62 10.04
CA GLU A 162 5.48 7.79 9.43
C GLU A 162 6.23 7.36 8.17
N THR A 163 6.07 8.10 7.07
CA THR A 163 6.74 7.80 5.81
C THR A 163 7.95 8.73 5.68
N TYR A 164 9.13 8.15 5.54
CA TYR A 164 10.37 8.91 5.35
C TYR A 164 10.84 8.71 3.91
N VAL A 165 10.71 9.74 3.07
CA VAL A 165 11.20 9.67 1.69
C VAL A 165 12.66 10.09 1.72
N ILE A 166 13.57 9.14 1.51
CA ILE A 166 15.00 9.42 1.46
C ILE A 166 15.44 9.39 -0.01
N GLY A 167 15.45 10.58 -0.63
CA GLY A 167 16.14 10.83 -1.89
C GLY A 167 17.43 11.59 -1.60
N ASP A 168 18.56 10.93 -1.83
CA ASP A 168 19.95 11.34 -1.58
C ASP A 168 20.32 11.80 -0.14
N ALA A 169 21.49 11.35 0.32
CA ALA A 169 21.84 11.18 1.75
C ALA A 169 22.14 12.47 2.56
N ALA A 170 21.53 13.62 2.22
CA ALA A 170 21.82 14.90 2.86
C ALA A 170 20.70 15.46 3.75
N GLU A 171 19.42 15.24 3.43
CA GLU A 171 18.28 15.81 4.19
C GLU A 171 17.05 14.87 4.03
N PRO A 172 16.65 14.09 5.06
CA PRO A 172 15.45 13.25 4.95
C PRO A 172 14.19 14.12 4.82
N PHE A 173 13.41 13.91 3.76
CA PHE A 173 12.04 14.45 3.69
C PHE A 173 11.16 13.62 4.64
N ASN A 174 10.91 14.18 5.82
CA ASN A 174 10.00 13.60 6.81
C ASN A 174 8.55 13.88 6.40
N ILE A 175 7.88 12.90 5.78
CA ILE A 175 6.42 12.94 5.62
C ILE A 175 5.82 12.22 6.83
N ALA A 176 5.71 12.96 7.95
CA ALA A 176 5.02 12.47 9.13
C ALA A 176 3.54 12.21 8.76
N MET A 177 3.12 10.95 8.83
CA MET A 177 1.81 10.51 8.36
C MET A 177 1.04 9.81 9.49
N ALA A 178 -0.18 10.26 9.72
CA ALA A 178 -1.08 9.64 10.69
C ALA A 178 -2.01 8.64 9.99
N ILE A 179 -1.84 7.35 10.24
CA ILE A 179 -2.80 6.33 9.82
C ILE A 179 -4.06 6.43 10.71
N ARG A 180 -5.13 7.06 10.20
CA ARG A 180 -6.45 6.99 10.86
C ARG A 180 -7.18 5.71 10.46
N GLY A 181 -7.42 4.82 11.43
CA GLY A 181 -8.48 3.82 11.34
C GLY A 181 -9.81 4.49 11.66
N GLY A 182 -10.73 4.55 10.69
CA GLY A 182 -12.03 5.18 10.86
C GLY A 182 -12.93 4.38 11.81
N ASN A 183 -13.50 5.08 12.78
CA ASN A 183 -14.90 4.95 13.15
C ASN A 183 -15.45 6.37 13.24
N ASP A 184 -15.89 6.89 12.10
CA ASP A 184 -16.73 8.07 12.06
C ASP A 184 -18.16 7.61 12.38
N VAL A 185 -18.49 7.58 13.67
CA VAL A 185 -19.88 7.62 14.13
C VAL A 185 -20.15 9.04 14.58
N GLY A 186 -20.79 9.80 13.71
CA GLY A 186 -21.11 11.19 13.97
C GLY A 186 -21.96 11.37 15.23
N ARG A 187 -21.72 12.48 15.94
CA ARG A 187 -22.76 13.46 16.24
C ARG A 187 -22.15 14.73 16.81
N ALA A 188 -22.67 15.84 16.29
CA ALA A 188 -22.61 17.14 16.92
C ALA A 188 -23.31 17.13 18.29
N LEU A 189 -22.82 18.05 19.14
CA LEU A 189 -23.23 18.43 20.50
C LEU A 189 -22.66 17.57 21.64
#